data_AF-A0A1F2SVI5-F1
#
_entry.id   AF-A0A1F2SVI5-F1
#
_cell.length_a   1.000
_cell.length_b   1.000
_cell.length_c   1.000
_cell.angle_alpha   90.00
_cell.angle_beta   90.00
_cell.angle_gamma   90.00
#
_symmetry.space_group_name_H-M   'P 1'
#
loop_
_entity.id
_entity.type
_entity.pdbx_description
1 polymer ?
#
loop_
_entity_poly.entity_id
_entity_poly.type
_entity_poly.pdbx_seq_one_letter_code
_entity_poly.pdbx_strand_id
1 'polypeptide(L)'
;MGSDSSSGIGRHSVLVPSLRLALWGAILYCATGFLAQGQPGASATSSRAGSPPPAITTGPEVGQKIPYFRARDQFGRWQDFNSIRGQKGVLLLFNRSADW
;
A
#
# COMPACT_ATOMS: atom_id res chain seq x y z
N MET A 1 58.26 -23.13 54.90
CA MET A 1 59.18 -21.99 54.74
C MET A 1 60.00 -22.21 53.48
N GLY A 2 59.80 -21.39 52.44
CA GLY A 2 60.45 -21.47 51.13
C GLY A 2 59.75 -20.46 50.23
N SER A 3 60.22 -19.22 50.22
CA SER A 3 61.23 -18.69 49.30
C SER A 3 60.71 -18.65 47.86
N ASP A 4 59.99 -17.57 47.57
CA ASP A 4 60.22 -16.62 46.50
C ASP A 4 60.93 -17.05 45.20
N SER A 5 60.32 -16.57 44.12
CA SER A 5 60.95 -15.85 43.01
C SER A 5 61.40 -16.60 41.76
N SER A 6 60.67 -16.25 40.69
CA SER A 6 61.19 -15.68 39.44
C SER A 6 61.82 -16.63 38.43
N SER A 7 61.15 -16.76 37.27
CA SER A 7 61.81 -16.51 35.98
C SER A 7 60.81 -16.37 34.83
N GLY A 8 60.81 -15.18 34.22
CA GLY A 8 60.56 -15.03 32.79
C GLY A 8 59.12 -14.71 32.41
N ILE A 9 58.87 -13.47 32.01
CA ILE A 9 58.92 -13.06 30.60
C ILE A 9 58.45 -11.61 30.55
N GLY A 10 59.37 -10.72 30.23
CA GLY A 10 59.06 -9.34 29.91
C GLY A 10 58.10 -9.30 28.72
N ARG A 11 56.96 -8.63 28.89
CA ARG A 11 56.11 -8.21 27.78
C ARG A 11 56.09 -6.70 27.74
N HIS A 12 56.37 -6.22 26.55
CA HIS A 12 56.80 -4.89 26.20
C HIS A 12 55.79 -3.79 26.55
N SER A 13 56.38 -2.68 27.00
CA SER A 13 55.89 -1.31 27.07
C SER A 13 54.48 -1.03 26.56
N VAL A 14 53.64 -0.61 27.51
CA VAL A 14 52.44 0.20 27.28
C VAL A 14 52.87 1.63 27.01
N LEU A 15 52.51 2.18 25.85
CA LEU A 15 52.13 3.58 25.76
C LEU A 15 51.19 3.73 24.56
N VAL A 16 49.90 3.90 24.84
CA VAL A 16 48.86 4.15 23.85
C VAL A 16 48.79 5.66 23.63
N PRO A 17 49.25 6.22 22.50
CA PRO A 17 48.95 7.59 22.16
C PRO A 17 47.71 7.64 21.27
N SER A 18 46.97 8.74 21.37
CA SER A 18 46.06 9.25 20.32
C SER A 18 44.58 8.87 20.40
N LEU A 19 44.01 8.72 21.60
CA LEU A 19 42.55 8.70 21.84
C LEU A 19 41.83 10.04 21.51
N ARG A 20 42.48 11.03 20.86
CA ARG A 20 41.89 12.37 20.62
C ARG A 20 41.71 12.79 19.16
N LEU A 21 42.12 11.99 18.16
CA LEU A 21 41.90 12.33 16.74
C LEU A 21 40.77 11.54 16.06
N ALA A 22 40.20 10.51 16.69
CA ALA A 22 39.15 9.69 16.07
C ALA A 22 37.75 10.34 16.07
N LEU A 23 37.56 11.47 16.74
CA LEU A 23 36.25 12.15 16.83
C LEU A 23 35.97 13.17 15.71
N TRP A 24 36.98 13.53 14.90
CA TRP A 24 36.76 14.36 13.70
C TRP A 24 36.65 13.54 12.41
N GLY A 25 37.06 12.26 12.41
CA GLY A 25 36.94 11.38 11.24
C GLY A 25 35.51 10.86 10.99
N ALA A 26 34.68 10.76 12.03
CA ALA A 26 33.34 10.20 11.93
C ALA A 26 32.31 11.16 11.29
N ILE A 27 32.51 12.47 11.38
CA ILE A 27 31.57 13.46 10.82
C ILE A 27 31.75 13.59 9.30
N LEU A 28 32.97 13.37 8.78
CA LEU A 28 33.23 13.41 7.33
C LEU A 28 32.79 12.13 6.60
N TYR A 29 32.51 11.03 7.31
CA TYR A 29 32.09 9.76 6.71
C TYR A 29 30.57 9.66 6.46
N CYS A 30 29.75 10.55 7.04
CA CYS A 30 28.30 10.55 6.83
C CYS A 30 27.86 11.18 5.50
N ALA A 31 28.71 11.98 4.83
CA ALA A 31 28.31 12.73 3.63
C ALA A 31 28.65 12.02 2.30
N THR A 32 29.47 10.97 2.29
CA THR A 32 29.89 10.27 1.05
C THR A 32 29.22 8.92 0.83
N GLY A 33 28.38 8.46 1.75
CA GLY A 33 27.65 7.19 1.66
C GLY A 33 26.27 7.26 0.99
N PHE A 34 25.90 8.39 0.37
CA PHE A 34 24.54 8.61 -0.16
C PHE A 34 24.50 8.84 -1.67
N LEU A 35 25.29 8.09 -2.46
CA LEU A 35 25.21 8.17 -3.94
C LEU A 35 25.26 6.80 -4.64
N ALA A 36 24.88 5.72 -3.96
CA ALA A 36 24.81 4.39 -4.60
C ALA A 36 23.54 3.59 -4.27
N GLN A 37 22.43 4.27 -3.96
CA GLN A 37 21.10 3.65 -3.91
C GLN A 37 20.10 4.48 -4.74
N GLY A 38 20.51 4.90 -5.93
CA GLY A 38 19.56 5.18 -6.99
C GLY A 38 19.06 3.83 -7.51
N GLN A 39 18.12 3.19 -6.82
CA GLN A 39 17.30 2.20 -7.48
C GLN A 39 16.42 2.97 -8.47
N PRO A 40 16.61 2.84 -9.80
CA PRO A 40 15.53 3.21 -10.70
C PRO A 40 14.37 2.32 -10.29
N GLY A 41 13.37 2.93 -9.65
CA GLY A 41 12.04 2.36 -9.53
C GLY A 41 11.49 2.23 -10.95
N ALA A 42 11.97 1.23 -11.68
CA ALA A 42 11.20 0.63 -12.75
C ALA A 42 10.00 0.03 -12.03
N SER A 43 8.96 0.87 -11.87
CA SER A 43 7.61 0.42 -11.63
C SER A 43 7.36 -0.65 -12.67
N ALA A 44 7.44 -1.91 -12.24
CA ALA A 44 6.90 -3.00 -13.02
C ALA A 44 5.39 -2.72 -13.08
N THR A 45 4.96 -1.91 -14.05
CA THR A 45 3.61 -1.95 -14.55
C THR A 45 3.46 -3.38 -15.04
N SER A 46 2.98 -4.25 -14.14
CA SER A 46 2.42 -5.52 -14.51
C SER A 46 1.23 -5.14 -15.38
N SER A 47 1.45 -5.05 -16.69
CA SER A 47 0.40 -5.12 -17.68
C SER A 47 -0.13 -6.55 -17.61
N ARG A 48 -0.83 -6.86 -16.50
CA ARG A 48 -1.81 -7.92 -16.50
C ARG A 48 -2.83 -7.45 -17.51
N ALA A 49 -2.66 -7.89 -18.75
CA ALA A 49 -3.69 -7.86 -19.76
C ALA A 49 -4.81 -8.74 -19.20
N GLY A 50 -5.65 -8.13 -18.35
CA GLY A 50 -6.89 -8.73 -17.91
C GLY A 50 -7.68 -9.03 -19.16
N SER A 51 -8.25 -10.22 -19.22
CA SER A 51 -9.27 -10.53 -20.21
C SER A 51 -10.26 -9.36 -20.27
N PRO A 52 -10.71 -8.96 -21.48
CA PRO A 52 -11.68 -7.88 -21.63
C PRO A 52 -12.83 -8.13 -20.65
N PRO A 53 -13.31 -7.11 -19.93
CA PRO A 53 -14.45 -7.28 -19.06
C PRO A 53 -15.59 -7.90 -19.88
N PRO A 54 -16.34 -8.87 -19.32
CA PRO A 54 -17.45 -9.48 -20.04
C PRO A 54 -18.39 -8.38 -20.53
N ALA A 55 -18.91 -8.56 -21.75
CA ALA A 55 -19.86 -7.62 -22.34
C ALA A 55 -21.02 -7.41 -21.35
N ILE A 56 -21.19 -6.16 -20.91
CA ILE A 56 -22.20 -5.79 -19.94
C ILE A 56 -23.50 -5.51 -20.69
N THR A 57 -24.55 -6.28 -20.42
CA THR A 57 -25.90 -5.94 -20.88
C THR A 57 -26.46 -4.81 -20.02
N THR A 58 -26.91 -3.73 -20.67
CA THR A 58 -27.31 -2.46 -20.02
C THR A 58 -28.76 -2.44 -19.53
N GLY A 59 -29.48 -3.56 -19.62
CA GLY A 59 -30.86 -3.69 -19.16
C GLY A 59 -31.77 -4.39 -20.18
N PRO A 60 -33.09 -4.36 -19.97
CA PRO A 60 -34.07 -4.92 -20.91
C PRO A 60 -34.05 -4.20 -22.26
N GLU A 61 -34.37 -4.92 -23.33
CA GLU A 61 -34.51 -4.35 -24.67
C GLU A 61 -35.74 -3.44 -24.79
N VAL A 62 -35.78 -2.57 -25.81
CA VAL A 62 -36.93 -1.71 -26.09
C VAL A 62 -38.15 -2.58 -26.44
N GLY A 63 -39.26 -2.36 -25.74
CA GLY A 63 -40.48 -3.15 -25.89
C GLY A 63 -40.50 -4.45 -25.08
N GLN A 64 -39.36 -4.86 -24.50
CA GLN A 64 -39.32 -5.97 -23.55
C GLN A 64 -40.08 -5.60 -22.27
N LYS A 65 -40.85 -6.55 -21.74
CA LYS A 65 -41.55 -6.38 -20.47
C LYS A 65 -40.54 -6.10 -19.36
N ILE A 66 -40.82 -5.09 -18.54
CA ILE A 66 -40.00 -4.80 -17.36
C ILE A 66 -39.96 -6.01 -16.41
N PRO A 67 -38.77 -6.42 -15.93
CA PRO A 67 -38.65 -7.43 -14.90
C PRO A 67 -39.43 -7.05 -13.64
N TYR A 68 -39.96 -8.04 -12.93
CA TYR A 68 -40.60 -7.80 -11.65
C TYR A 68 -39.58 -7.28 -10.63
N PHE A 69 -39.95 -6.26 -9.87
CA PHE A 69 -39.19 -5.77 -8.74
C PHE A 69 -40.11 -5.33 -7.60
N ARG A 70 -39.57 -5.38 -6.38
CA ARG A 70 -40.18 -4.79 -5.20
C ARG A 70 -39.08 -4.32 -4.26
N ALA A 71 -39.08 -3.04 -3.89
CA ALA A 71 -38.06 -2.43 -3.05
C ALA A 71 -38.69 -1.48 -2.03
N ARG A 72 -37.96 -1.17 -0.95
CA ARG A 72 -38.38 -0.14 0.00
C ARG A 72 -37.87 1.23 -0.45
N ASP A 73 -38.71 2.24 -0.37
CA ASP A 73 -38.32 3.63 -0.58
C ASP A 73 -37.59 4.21 0.65
N GLN A 74 -37.20 5.48 0.60
CA GLN A 74 -36.50 6.18 1.69
C GLN A 74 -37.33 6.31 2.98
N PHE A 75 -38.63 6.08 2.90
CA PHE A 75 -39.55 6.07 4.04
C PHE A 75 -39.89 4.63 4.49
N GLY A 76 -39.23 3.63 3.91
CA GLY A 76 -39.47 2.21 4.20
C GLY A 76 -40.72 1.63 3.54
N ARG A 77 -41.44 2.39 2.70
CA ARG A 77 -42.66 1.91 2.03
C ARG A 77 -42.30 1.00 0.87
N TRP A 78 -43.02 -0.11 0.74
CA TRP A 78 -42.85 -1.00 -0.40
C TRP A 78 -43.33 -0.34 -1.69
N GLN A 79 -42.48 -0.36 -2.70
CA GLN A 79 -42.76 0.12 -4.04
C GLN A 79 -42.55 -1.00 -5.06
N ASP A 80 -43.35 -1.00 -6.11
CA ASP A 80 -43.23 -1.83 -7.29
C ASP A 80 -43.52 -1.00 -8.55
N PHE A 81 -43.48 -1.61 -9.74
CA PHE A 81 -43.73 -0.88 -10.98
C PHE A 81 -45.10 -0.20 -11.04
N ASN A 82 -46.14 -0.83 -10.49
CA ASN A 82 -47.50 -0.31 -10.56
C ASN A 82 -47.70 0.89 -9.63
N SER A 83 -47.04 0.90 -8.47
CA SER A 83 -47.15 2.00 -7.52
C SER A 83 -46.41 3.27 -7.97
N ILE A 84 -45.34 3.13 -8.76
CA ILE A 84 -44.50 4.27 -9.16
C ILE A 84 -44.72 4.76 -10.59
N ARG A 85 -45.40 3.99 -11.46
CA ARG A 85 -45.65 4.40 -12.85
C ARG A 85 -46.63 5.57 -12.91
N GLY A 86 -46.24 6.63 -13.63
CA GLY A 86 -47.14 7.72 -14.00
C GLY A 86 -47.78 7.50 -15.38
N GLN A 87 -48.62 8.44 -15.80
CA GLN A 87 -49.21 8.46 -17.15
C GLN A 87 -48.15 8.51 -18.27
N LYS A 88 -46.99 9.10 -17.99
CA LYS A 88 -45.86 9.23 -18.94
C LYS A 88 -44.81 8.12 -18.79
N GLY A 89 -45.05 7.13 -17.94
CA GLY A 89 -44.08 6.09 -17.61
C GLY A 89 -43.27 6.40 -16.35
N VAL A 90 -42.11 5.76 -16.25
CA VAL A 90 -41.19 5.81 -15.09
C VAL A 90 -39.75 5.73 -15.56
N LEU A 91 -38.85 6.46 -14.89
CA LEU A 91 -37.40 6.31 -15.03
C LEU A 91 -36.86 5.52 -13.84
N LEU A 92 -36.19 4.39 -14.12
CA LEU A 92 -35.47 3.61 -13.10
C LEU A 92 -33.97 3.88 -13.21
N LEU A 93 -33.40 4.52 -12.19
CA LEU A 93 -31.97 4.81 -12.12
C LEU A 93 -31.28 3.83 -11.17
N PHE A 94 -30.36 3.03 -11.69
CA PHE A 94 -29.49 2.18 -10.88
C PHE A 94 -28.21 2.95 -10.56
N ASN A 95 -27.97 3.17 -9.27
CA ASN A 95 -26.75 3.81 -8.78
C ASN A 95 -26.06 2.91 -7.77
N ARG A 96 -24.73 2.85 -7.84
CA ARG A 96 -23.88 2.24 -6.81
C ARG A 96 -23.01 3.35 -6.24
N SER A 97 -23.29 3.76 -5.01
CA SER A 97 -22.41 4.68 -4.30
C SER A 97 -21.08 3.97 -4.01
N ALA A 98 -19.97 4.70 -4.15
CA ALA A 98 -18.68 4.28 -3.61
C ALA A 98 -18.56 4.80 -2.17
N ASP A 99 -18.15 3.93 -1.26
CA ASP A 99 -17.53 4.27 0.01
C ASP A 99 -16.10 4.74 -0.27
N TRP A 100 -15.95 6.04 -0.51
CA TRP A 100 -14.63 6.69 -0.63
C TRP A 100 -14.20 7.23 0.73
#